data_AF-A0A8J2TU55-F1
#
_entry.id   AF-A0A8J2TU55-F1
#
_cell.length_a   1.000
_cell.length_b   1.000
_cell.length_c   1.000
_cell.angle_alpha   90.00
_cell.angle_beta   90.00
_cell.angle_gamma   90.00
#
_symmetry.space_group_name_H-M   'P 1'
#
loop_
_entity.id
_entity.type
_entity.pdbx_description
1 polymer ?
#
loop_
_entity_poly.entity_id
_entity_poly.type
_entity_poly.pdbx_seq_one_letter_code
_entity_poly.pdbx_strand_id
1 'polypeptide(L)'
;MFPQFITYLLEYIKYQEKIIFALLGIILGKSVAKAQFDEPVHKPYRKMEVDDMPIIETLEKLDYKELLSNYQLKHGKELKPVVRRKNSVVQVPTNLTCPKCSAPSSYLYANNGDKGQYQCKVCGCLFNQKNRFLKEAVFKCPHCQKTLEKIKERKDFYVFKCKNNDCSFYQRKINQMSKDEKERFKKDPQAFKVRYIFREFNFDFKPLSKETPEKPKVDLSRIYVSPHTLGLILTYHVNYGLSARKTAALMYDVHQVKISHQTILNYMNSVALITKPFVDNYPYQLSNSFCGDETYIRVKGRWHYLFFFFDAVKKIILSYPVSPNRDTLSAIKALDQVFQKLKVIPEDLMFVVDGNPIYILAQHYFAQHGIHFDIHKVIGLTNDDPVSTEYRPLKQIIERLNRSFKGNYRATTGFGSQEGSVSFVTLFVAYFNFLRPHTSLENKVPVIIPELEKMPNMPERWTKLIDLSQQFLVEQQSA
;
A
#
# COMPACT_ATOMS: atom_id res chain seq x y z
N MET A 1 -19.26 -65.40 -38.07
CA MET A 1 -18.95 -63.95 -38.21
C MET A 1 -19.63 -63.11 -37.12
N PHE A 2 -20.92 -63.33 -36.81
CA PHE A 2 -21.64 -62.62 -35.73
C PHE A 2 -21.05 -62.74 -34.31
N PRO A 3 -20.56 -63.91 -33.83
CA PRO A 3 -20.07 -64.04 -32.45
C PRO A 3 -18.80 -63.21 -32.19
N GLN A 4 -17.88 -63.18 -33.16
CA GLN A 4 -16.64 -62.39 -33.06
C GLN A 4 -16.91 -60.89 -33.09
N PHE A 5 -17.93 -60.45 -33.84
CA PHE A 5 -18.34 -59.05 -33.88
C PHE A 5 -18.93 -58.60 -32.53
N ILE A 6 -19.74 -59.44 -31.89
CA ILE A 6 -20.28 -59.18 -30.54
C ILE A 6 -19.15 -59.09 -29.51
N THR A 7 -18.18 -60.00 -29.56
CA THR A 7 -17.02 -59.98 -28.65
C THR A 7 -16.19 -58.71 -28.83
N TYR A 8 -15.94 -58.29 -30.08
CA TYR A 8 -15.23 -57.06 -30.39
C TYR A 8 -15.97 -55.81 -29.85
N LEU A 9 -17.29 -55.74 -30.04
CA LEU A 9 -18.10 -54.65 -29.50
C LEU A 9 -18.08 -54.62 -27.97
N LEU A 10 -18.10 -55.78 -27.30
CA LEU A 10 -18.00 -55.86 -25.84
C LEU A 10 -16.63 -55.41 -25.33
N GLU A 11 -15.55 -55.74 -26.02
CA GLU A 11 -14.21 -55.22 -25.69
C GLU A 11 -14.12 -53.72 -25.89
N TYR A 12 -14.72 -53.21 -26.97
CA TYR A 12 -14.75 -51.78 -27.26
C TYR A 12 -15.55 -51.00 -26.20
N ILE A 13 -16.71 -51.50 -25.78
CA ILE A 13 -17.50 -50.92 -24.70
C ILE A 13 -16.72 -50.90 -23.38
N LYS A 14 -16.04 -52.00 -23.01
CA LYS A 14 -15.19 -52.05 -21.82
C LYS A 14 -14.02 -51.06 -21.88
N TYR A 15 -13.46 -50.83 -23.06
CA TYR A 15 -12.41 -49.84 -23.26
C TYR A 15 -12.93 -48.41 -23.11
N GLN A 16 -14.09 -48.11 -23.71
CA GLN A 16 -14.75 -46.80 -23.56
C GLN A 16 -15.15 -46.52 -22.10
N GLU A 17 -15.63 -47.53 -21.38
CA GLU A 17 -15.96 -47.43 -19.96
C GLU A 17 -14.72 -47.04 -19.13
N LYS A 18 -13.55 -47.65 -19.39
CA LYS A 18 -12.30 -47.27 -18.73
C LYS A 18 -11.89 -45.81 -19.03
N ILE A 19 -12.08 -45.34 -20.26
CA ILE A 19 -11.81 -43.94 -20.62
C ILE A 19 -12.76 -43.00 -19.88
N ILE A 20 -14.05 -43.33 -19.82
CA ILE A 20 -15.05 -42.54 -19.10
C ILE A 20 -14.71 -42.48 -17.60
N PHE A 21 -14.32 -43.59 -16.97
CA PHE A 21 -13.88 -43.59 -15.57
C PHE A 21 -12.61 -42.76 -15.35
N ALA A 22 -11.64 -42.80 -16.26
CA ALA A 22 -10.44 -41.96 -16.19
C ALA A 22 -10.77 -40.47 -16.31
N LEU A 23 -11.64 -40.11 -17.26
CA LEU A 23 -12.09 -38.72 -17.46
C LEU A 23 -12.93 -38.22 -16.28
N LEU A 24 -13.82 -39.06 -15.74
CA LEU A 24 -14.55 -38.78 -14.49
C LEU A 24 -13.59 -38.57 -13.32
N GLY A 25 -12.54 -39.39 -13.21
CA GLY A 25 -11.48 -39.22 -12.21
C GLY A 25 -10.70 -37.91 -12.37
N ILE A 26 -10.47 -37.43 -13.59
CA ILE A 26 -9.81 -36.14 -13.85
C ILE A 26 -10.73 -34.95 -13.55
N ILE A 27 -12.02 -35.04 -13.93
CA ILE A 27 -13.02 -34.00 -13.69
C ILE A 27 -13.34 -33.91 -12.20
N LEU A 28 -13.66 -35.05 -11.58
CA LEU A 28 -13.97 -35.17 -10.16
C LEU A 28 -12.74 -35.00 -9.29
N GLY A 29 -11.56 -35.50 -9.68
CA GLY A 29 -10.32 -35.29 -8.93
C GLY A 29 -9.93 -33.80 -8.85
N LYS A 30 -10.25 -33.01 -9.89
CA LYS A 30 -10.10 -31.55 -9.87
C LYS A 30 -11.26 -30.81 -9.18
N SER A 31 -12.46 -31.39 -9.09
CA SER A 31 -13.64 -30.74 -8.47
C SER A 31 -13.93 -31.17 -7.02
N VAL A 32 -13.44 -32.34 -6.59
CA VAL A 32 -13.58 -32.93 -5.24
C VAL A 32 -12.41 -32.55 -4.33
N ALA A 33 -11.28 -32.15 -4.91
CA ALA A 33 -10.46 -31.14 -4.26
C ALA A 33 -11.30 -29.86 -4.23
N LYS A 34 -12.23 -29.77 -3.26
CA LYS A 34 -12.63 -28.48 -2.70
C LYS A 34 -11.30 -27.77 -2.56
N ALA A 35 -11.08 -26.73 -3.36
CA ALA A 35 -10.19 -25.69 -2.91
C ALA A 35 -10.66 -25.44 -1.48
N GLN A 36 -9.83 -25.76 -0.48
CA GLN A 36 -10.02 -25.18 0.83
C GLN A 36 -9.99 -23.69 0.50
N PHE A 37 -11.17 -23.10 0.34
CA PHE A 37 -11.30 -21.68 0.38
C PHE A 37 -10.70 -21.39 1.74
N ASP A 38 -9.53 -20.74 1.76
CA ASP A 38 -8.94 -20.22 2.99
C ASP A 38 -10.03 -19.33 3.58
N GLU A 39 -10.84 -19.90 4.47
CA GLU A 39 -11.78 -19.13 5.24
C GLU A 39 -10.91 -18.16 6.04
N PRO A 40 -11.16 -16.85 5.95
CA PRO A 40 -10.34 -15.88 6.65
C PRO A 40 -10.31 -16.23 8.13
N VAL A 41 -9.12 -16.52 8.64
CA VAL A 41 -8.93 -16.88 10.06
C VAL A 41 -9.41 -15.70 10.92
N HIS A 42 -10.56 -15.85 11.58
CA HIS A 42 -11.15 -14.83 12.44
C HIS A 42 -10.45 -14.82 13.81
N LYS A 43 -9.18 -14.38 13.85
CA LYS A 43 -8.44 -14.12 15.08
C LYS A 43 -8.55 -12.63 15.42
N PRO A 44 -8.94 -12.26 16.66
CA PRO A 44 -8.94 -10.86 17.06
C PRO A 44 -7.52 -10.29 16.99
N TYR A 45 -7.38 -9.07 16.47
CA TYR A 45 -6.08 -8.42 16.38
C TYR A 45 -5.50 -8.17 17.78
N ARG A 46 -4.19 -8.39 17.93
CA ARG A 46 -3.48 -7.95 19.13
C ARG A 46 -3.47 -6.42 19.15
N LYS A 47 -3.81 -5.83 20.29
CA LYS A 47 -3.69 -4.38 20.50
C LYS A 47 -2.23 -3.97 20.28
N MET A 48 -1.98 -3.26 19.18
CA MET A 48 -0.66 -2.75 18.84
C MET A 48 -0.56 -1.29 19.26
N GLU A 49 0.52 -0.96 19.97
CA GLU A 49 0.87 0.38 20.43
C GLU A 49 2.23 0.73 19.80
N VAL A 50 2.31 1.88 19.12
CA VAL A 50 3.54 2.41 18.54
C VAL A 50 4.14 3.39 19.55
N ASP A 51 5.47 3.42 19.66
CA ASP A 51 6.19 4.37 20.51
C ASP A 51 6.59 5.61 19.69
N ASP A 52 6.92 6.70 20.39
CA ASP A 52 7.45 7.93 19.79
C ASP A 52 8.72 7.67 18.97
N MET A 53 9.11 8.66 18.16
CA MET A 53 10.30 8.57 17.31
C MET A 53 11.60 8.40 18.12
N PRO A 54 12.54 7.54 17.66
CA PRO A 54 13.83 7.39 18.31
C PRO A 54 14.70 8.61 18.04
N ILE A 55 15.73 8.78 18.87
CA ILE A 55 16.82 9.69 18.54
C ILE A 55 17.62 9.02 17.42
N ILE A 56 17.58 9.60 16.23
CA ILE A 56 18.33 9.13 15.07
C ILE A 56 19.66 9.88 15.05
N GLU A 57 20.74 9.18 15.39
CA GLU A 57 22.09 9.72 15.21
C GLU A 57 22.61 9.28 13.85
N THR A 58 22.61 10.20 12.90
CA THR A 58 23.32 10.00 11.63
C THR A 58 24.81 10.21 11.88
N LEU A 59 25.62 9.23 11.46
CA LEU A 59 27.06 9.37 11.55
C LEU A 59 27.51 10.30 10.43
N GLU A 60 28.04 11.46 10.80
CA GLU A 60 28.55 12.45 9.85
C GLU A 60 29.63 11.81 8.96
N LYS A 61 29.36 11.78 7.65
CA LYS A 61 30.37 11.46 6.64
C LYS A 61 31.19 12.71 6.41
N LEU A 62 32.47 12.63 6.76
CA LEU A 62 33.44 13.70 6.52
C LEU A 62 34.05 13.54 5.11
N ASP A 63 34.64 14.59 4.56
CA ASP A 63 35.49 14.48 3.37
C ASP A 63 36.97 14.53 3.78
N TYR A 64 37.75 13.49 3.45
CA TYR A 64 39.18 13.49 3.76
C TYR A 64 39.94 14.63 3.08
N LYS A 65 39.51 15.11 1.90
CA LYS A 65 40.19 16.22 1.21
C LYS A 65 40.04 17.53 1.98
N GLU A 66 38.85 17.77 2.50
CA GLU A 66 38.57 18.93 3.34
C GLU A 66 39.33 18.83 4.66
N LEU A 67 39.36 17.66 5.30
CA LEU A 67 40.14 17.42 6.51
C LEU A 67 41.65 17.62 6.32
N LEU A 68 42.19 17.21 5.17
CA LEU A 68 43.61 17.45 4.82
C LEU A 68 43.89 18.95 4.64
N SER A 69 42.98 19.67 3.97
CA SER A 69 43.09 21.12 3.75
C SER A 69 43.03 21.89 5.08
N ASN A 70 42.09 21.52 5.96
CA ASN A 70 41.96 22.10 7.30
C ASN A 70 43.19 21.80 8.17
N TYR A 71 43.78 20.61 8.05
CA TYR A 71 45.03 20.27 8.73
C TYR A 71 46.20 21.14 8.24
N GLN A 72 46.34 21.33 6.92
CA GLN A 72 47.35 22.20 6.31
C GLN A 72 47.23 23.64 6.82
N LEU A 73 46.02 24.21 6.81
CA LEU A 73 45.77 25.57 7.29
C LEU A 73 46.13 25.74 8.77
N LYS A 74 45.80 24.74 9.60
CA LYS A 74 46.03 24.80 11.05
C LYS A 74 47.49 24.58 11.47
N HIS A 75 48.21 23.72 10.76
CA HIS A 75 49.56 23.28 11.15
C HIS A 75 50.68 23.76 10.23
N GLY A 76 50.35 24.46 9.14
CA GLY A 76 51.29 24.95 8.14
C GLY A 76 52.03 23.84 7.37
N LYS A 77 51.59 22.59 7.46
CA LYS A 77 52.27 21.43 6.86
C LYS A 77 51.30 20.32 6.48
N GLU A 78 51.64 19.59 5.41
CA GLU A 78 50.73 18.59 4.84
C GLU A 78 50.73 17.34 5.70
N LEU A 79 49.55 16.77 5.95
CA LEU A 79 49.44 15.48 6.61
C LEU A 79 49.92 14.39 5.64
N LYS A 80 51.13 13.88 5.84
CA LYS A 80 51.70 12.83 4.98
C LYS A 80 50.95 11.49 5.14
N PRO A 81 50.93 10.63 4.10
CA PRO A 81 50.48 9.24 4.21
C PRO A 81 51.22 8.44 5.28
N VAL A 82 50.68 7.27 5.62
CA VAL A 82 51.28 6.33 6.58
C VAL A 82 52.49 5.65 5.93
N VAL A 83 53.66 5.79 6.55
CA VAL A 83 54.87 5.06 6.15
C VAL A 83 54.82 3.66 6.76
N ARG A 84 54.78 2.63 5.91
CA ARG A 84 54.72 1.23 6.33
C ARG A 84 56.11 0.61 6.37
N ARG A 85 56.39 -0.22 7.38
CA ARG A 85 57.64 -0.98 7.49
C ARG A 85 57.63 -2.13 6.45
N LYS A 86 58.76 -2.36 5.77
CA LYS A 86 58.90 -3.41 4.73
C LYS A 86 58.55 -4.82 5.24
N ASN A 87 58.80 -5.11 6.52
CA ASN A 87 58.56 -6.42 7.15
C ASN A 87 57.27 -6.46 8.00
N SER A 88 56.25 -5.66 7.67
CA SER A 88 54.99 -5.71 8.41
C SER A 88 54.22 -6.97 8.07
N VAL A 89 53.87 -7.75 9.09
CA VAL A 89 53.08 -8.99 8.98
C VAL A 89 51.66 -8.71 8.47
N VAL A 90 51.16 -7.48 8.61
CA VAL A 90 49.77 -7.13 8.32
C VAL A 90 49.72 -6.06 7.24
N GLN A 91 49.23 -6.44 6.08
CA GLN A 91 49.06 -5.53 4.94
C GLN A 91 47.65 -4.97 4.91
N VAL A 92 47.54 -3.64 4.83
CA VAL A 92 46.26 -2.96 4.59
C VAL A 92 45.89 -3.13 3.12
N PRO A 93 44.70 -3.67 2.78
CA PRO A 93 44.28 -3.83 1.39
C PRO A 93 44.29 -2.51 0.62
N THR A 94 44.75 -2.52 -0.62
CA THR A 94 44.87 -1.32 -1.47
C THR A 94 43.53 -0.64 -1.73
N ASN A 95 42.47 -1.42 -1.89
CA ASN A 95 41.09 -0.96 -2.12
C ASN A 95 40.33 -0.62 -0.82
N LEU A 96 41.02 -0.56 0.33
CA LEU A 96 40.40 -0.18 1.60
C LEU A 96 40.31 1.34 1.73
N THR A 97 39.15 1.83 2.10
CA THR A 97 38.89 3.25 2.38
C THR A 97 38.36 3.41 3.79
N CYS A 98 38.65 4.55 4.42
CA CYS A 98 38.06 4.90 5.71
C CYS A 98 36.54 5.07 5.55
N PRO A 99 35.72 4.44 6.39
CA PRO A 99 34.28 4.54 6.23
C PRO A 99 33.68 5.85 6.72
N LYS A 100 34.41 6.61 7.55
CA LYS A 100 33.98 7.92 8.04
C LYS A 100 34.31 9.06 7.09
N CYS A 101 35.51 9.07 6.52
CA CYS A 101 35.98 10.19 5.69
C CYS A 101 36.36 9.83 4.25
N SER A 102 36.20 8.56 3.86
CA SER A 102 36.63 8.04 2.55
C SER A 102 38.13 8.15 2.24
N ALA A 103 38.97 8.39 3.26
CA ALA A 103 40.42 8.44 3.06
C ALA A 103 40.96 7.11 2.48
N PRO A 104 41.85 7.17 1.48
CA PRO A 104 42.37 5.98 0.82
C PRO A 104 43.30 5.16 1.74
N SER A 105 43.60 3.92 1.32
CA SER A 105 44.39 2.97 2.11
C SER A 105 45.75 3.53 2.56
N SER A 106 46.34 4.45 1.79
CA SER A 106 47.59 5.15 2.11
C SER A 106 47.55 5.91 3.45
N TYR A 107 46.37 6.30 3.94
CA TYR A 107 46.18 7.00 5.21
C TYR A 107 45.68 6.09 6.35
N LEU A 108 45.69 4.78 6.17
CA LEU A 108 45.19 3.82 7.16
C LEU A 108 46.34 3.08 7.85
N TYR A 109 46.26 3.01 9.18
CA TYR A 109 47.08 2.13 10.01
C TYR A 109 46.41 0.75 10.15
N ALA A 110 47.20 -0.32 10.15
CA ALA A 110 46.79 -1.60 10.72
C ALA A 110 46.88 -1.50 12.24
N ASN A 111 45.74 -1.42 12.90
CA ASN A 111 45.65 -1.31 14.36
C ASN A 111 45.52 -2.71 14.98
N ASN A 112 46.20 -2.96 16.09
CA ASN A 112 46.18 -4.26 16.79
C ASN A 112 46.67 -5.48 15.96
N GLY A 113 47.56 -5.26 14.98
CA GLY A 113 48.21 -6.35 14.27
C GLY A 113 47.24 -7.27 13.53
N ASP A 114 47.35 -8.57 13.78
CA ASP A 114 46.64 -9.67 13.10
C ASP A 114 45.12 -9.71 13.40
N LYS A 115 44.66 -8.95 14.39
CA LYS A 115 43.24 -8.89 14.80
C LYS A 115 42.34 -8.07 13.86
N GLY A 116 42.87 -7.57 12.75
CA GLY A 116 42.09 -7.04 11.63
C GLY A 116 41.36 -5.71 11.87
N GLN A 117 41.84 -4.88 12.82
CA GLN A 117 41.34 -3.53 13.05
C GLN A 117 42.19 -2.52 12.26
N TYR A 118 41.58 -1.43 11.81
CA TYR A 118 42.24 -0.34 11.08
C TYR A 118 41.94 0.99 11.76
N GLN A 119 42.90 1.92 11.73
CA GLN A 119 42.72 3.28 12.22
C GLN A 119 43.03 4.29 11.12
N CYS A 120 42.12 5.23 10.88
CA CYS A 120 42.35 6.31 9.93
C CYS A 120 43.23 7.40 10.52
N LYS A 121 44.33 7.76 9.84
CA LYS A 121 45.21 8.87 10.22
C LYS A 121 44.54 10.24 10.08
N VAL A 122 43.61 10.38 9.12
CA VAL A 122 42.97 11.67 8.81
C VAL A 122 41.90 12.02 9.84
N CYS A 123 40.99 11.09 10.15
CA CYS A 123 39.83 11.36 11.01
C CYS A 123 39.83 10.58 12.34
N GLY A 124 40.87 9.79 12.62
CA GLY A 124 40.99 8.98 13.83
C GLY A 124 40.06 7.77 13.92
N CYS A 125 39.20 7.54 12.92
CA CYS A 125 38.18 6.49 12.93
C CYS A 125 38.80 5.08 13.03
N LEU A 126 38.33 4.29 13.99
CA LEU A 126 38.65 2.88 14.18
C LEU A 126 37.57 2.00 13.55
N PHE A 127 37.95 1.04 12.71
CA PHE A 127 37.02 0.15 12.02
C PHE A 127 37.64 -1.22 11.71
N ASN A 128 36.84 -2.20 11.32
CA ASN A 128 37.30 -3.51 10.85
C ASN A 128 36.50 -3.92 9.60
N GLN A 129 36.80 -5.07 8.98
CA GLN A 129 36.06 -5.50 7.78
C GLN A 129 34.56 -5.75 8.04
N LYS A 130 34.19 -6.22 9.24
CA LYS A 130 32.79 -6.52 9.62
C LYS A 130 31.95 -5.26 9.87
N ASN A 131 32.57 -4.22 10.41
CA ASN A 131 31.98 -2.92 10.74
C ASN A 131 32.46 -1.84 9.76
N ARG A 132 32.85 -2.25 8.54
CA ARG A 132 33.39 -1.34 7.51
C ARG A 132 32.33 -0.36 7.03
N PHE A 133 31.05 -0.69 7.10
CA PHE A 133 30.01 0.27 6.77
C PHE A 133 29.66 1.03 8.04
N LEU A 134 29.80 2.37 8.02
CA LEU A 134 29.10 3.18 9.02
C LEU A 134 27.63 2.77 8.95
N LYS A 135 27.03 2.42 10.09
CA LYS A 135 25.57 2.35 10.13
C LYS A 135 25.07 3.73 9.74
N GLU A 136 24.28 3.81 8.66
CA GLU A 136 23.81 5.08 8.11
C GLU A 136 23.05 5.89 9.18
N ALA A 137 22.38 5.18 10.09
CA ALA A 137 21.81 5.73 11.30
C ALA A 137 22.00 4.79 12.52
N VAL A 138 22.26 5.37 13.68
CA VAL A 138 22.20 4.69 14.98
C VAL A 138 20.93 5.14 15.69
N PHE A 139 20.01 4.20 15.91
CA PHE A 139 18.80 4.48 16.68
C PHE A 139 19.06 4.42 18.17
N LYS A 140 18.71 5.47 18.90
CA LYS A 140 18.79 5.57 20.36
C LYS A 140 17.41 5.70 20.98
N CYS A 141 17.24 5.08 22.15
CA CYS A 141 16.01 5.18 22.92
C CYS A 141 15.84 6.63 23.44
N PRO A 142 14.69 7.30 23.23
CA PRO A 142 14.49 8.67 23.69
C PRO A 142 14.48 8.78 25.22
N HIS A 143 14.19 7.69 25.92
CA HIS A 143 14.04 7.69 27.38
C HIS A 143 15.33 7.41 28.16
N CYS A 144 16.32 6.75 27.55
CA CYS A 144 17.58 6.41 28.22
C CYS A 144 18.83 6.61 27.36
N GLN A 145 18.66 7.09 26.12
CA GLN A 145 19.71 7.38 25.14
C GLN A 145 20.62 6.19 24.78
N LYS A 146 20.29 4.98 25.23
CA LYS A 146 20.99 3.75 24.85
C LYS A 146 20.60 3.33 23.44
N THR A 147 21.57 2.78 22.70
CA THR A 147 21.36 2.24 21.35
C THR A 147 20.31 1.14 21.36
N LEU A 148 19.42 1.18 20.38
CA LEU A 148 18.42 0.14 20.18
C LEU A 148 19.04 -1.06 19.45
N GLU A 149 18.64 -2.25 19.87
CA GLU A 149 19.08 -3.48 19.24
C GLU A 149 18.02 -4.00 18.27
N LYS A 150 18.47 -4.39 17.07
CA LYS A 150 17.63 -5.10 16.10
C LYS A 150 17.29 -6.48 16.63
N ILE A 151 16.01 -6.75 16.89
CA ILE A 151 15.55 -8.01 17.50
C ILE A 151 14.79 -8.90 16.53
N LYS A 152 14.17 -8.35 15.48
CA LYS A 152 13.37 -9.11 14.51
C LYS A 152 13.48 -8.50 13.13
N GLU A 153 13.47 -9.38 12.14
CA GLU A 153 13.34 -9.03 10.72
C GLU A 153 11.97 -9.47 10.23
N ARG A 154 11.24 -8.53 9.64
CA ARG A 154 9.98 -8.80 8.95
C ARG A 154 10.18 -8.45 7.47
N LYS A 155 9.23 -8.87 6.64
CA LYS A 155 9.24 -8.58 5.20
C LYS A 155 9.41 -7.08 4.92
N ASP A 156 8.60 -6.24 5.59
CA ASP A 156 8.47 -4.82 5.27
C ASP A 156 9.16 -3.88 6.27
N PHE A 157 9.71 -4.40 7.37
CA PHE A 157 10.39 -3.59 8.38
C PHE A 157 11.29 -4.39 9.34
N TYR A 158 12.26 -3.71 9.93
CA TYR A 158 13.08 -4.19 11.03
C TYR A 158 12.54 -3.68 12.37
N VAL A 159 12.57 -4.54 13.40
CA VAL A 159 12.13 -4.18 14.75
C VAL A 159 13.34 -3.97 15.64
N PHE A 160 13.47 -2.76 16.16
CA PHE A 160 14.49 -2.34 17.12
C PHE A 160 13.87 -2.23 18.52
N LYS A 161 14.61 -2.63 19.56
CA LYS A 161 14.12 -2.66 20.94
C LYS A 161 15.18 -2.14 21.92
N CYS A 162 14.74 -1.38 22.90
CA CYS A 162 15.59 -1.00 24.04
C CYS A 162 15.71 -2.17 25.02
N LYS A 163 16.93 -2.71 25.18
CA LYS A 163 17.23 -3.79 26.14
C LYS A 163 17.66 -3.29 27.53
N ASN A 164 17.86 -1.98 27.71
CA ASN A 164 18.25 -1.41 28.98
C ASN A 164 17.16 -1.64 30.06
N ASN A 165 17.51 -2.30 31.16
CA ASN A 165 16.61 -2.55 32.30
C ASN A 165 16.43 -1.30 33.18
N ASP A 166 17.38 -0.38 33.13
CA ASP A 166 17.33 0.89 33.86
C ASP A 166 16.64 1.99 33.05
N CYS A 167 16.03 1.63 31.92
CA CYS A 167 15.28 2.57 31.11
C CYS A 167 14.02 3.04 31.86
N SER A 168 13.87 4.35 32.02
CA SER A 168 12.72 4.96 32.71
C SER A 168 11.38 4.51 32.12
N PHE A 169 11.28 4.34 30.79
CA PHE A 169 10.09 3.81 30.13
C PHE A 169 9.74 2.39 30.58
N TYR A 170 10.76 1.51 30.66
CA TYR A 170 10.57 0.11 31.05
C TYR A 170 10.16 0.01 32.53
N GLN A 171 10.88 0.73 33.40
CA GLN A 171 10.57 0.76 34.83
C GLN A 171 9.14 1.28 35.08
N ARG A 172 8.75 2.36 34.39
CA ARG A 172 7.38 2.92 34.49
C ARG A 172 6.31 1.91 34.08
N LYS A 173 6.45 1.24 32.92
CA LYS A 173 5.47 0.24 32.46
C LYS A 173 5.38 -0.96 33.40
N ILE A 174 6.51 -1.43 33.96
CA ILE A 174 6.51 -2.52 34.95
C ILE A 174 5.84 -2.09 36.27
N ASN A 175 6.07 -0.85 36.71
CA ASN A 175 5.48 -0.34 37.95
C ASN A 175 3.96 -0.15 37.84
N GLN A 176 3.45 0.18 36.64
CA GLN A 176 2.03 0.33 36.35
C GLN A 176 1.24 -1.00 36.32
N MET A 177 1.93 -2.15 36.19
CA MET A 177 1.25 -3.45 36.15
C MET A 177 0.65 -3.84 37.50
N SER A 178 -0.54 -4.44 37.45
CA SER A 178 -1.16 -5.08 38.61
C SER A 178 -0.35 -6.30 39.08
N LYS A 179 -0.66 -6.82 40.28
CA LYS A 179 0.01 -8.03 40.80
C LYS A 179 -0.20 -9.23 39.86
N ASP A 180 -1.43 -9.43 39.38
CA ASP A 180 -1.78 -10.52 38.46
C ASP A 180 -1.10 -10.36 37.09
N GLU A 181 -1.00 -9.13 36.58
CA GLU A 181 -0.28 -8.84 35.34
C GLU A 181 1.21 -9.11 35.47
N LYS A 182 1.83 -8.80 36.61
CA LYS A 182 3.24 -9.11 36.89
C LYS A 182 3.48 -10.62 36.91
N GLU A 183 2.59 -11.40 37.51
CA GLU A 183 2.70 -12.87 37.49
C GLU A 183 2.53 -13.43 36.08
N ARG A 184 1.56 -12.92 35.32
CA ARG A 184 1.37 -13.31 33.93
C ARG A 184 2.56 -12.90 33.07
N PHE A 185 3.15 -11.73 33.29
CA PHE A 185 4.35 -11.28 32.60
C PHE A 185 5.55 -12.20 32.83
N LYS A 186 5.69 -12.79 34.03
CA LYS A 186 6.73 -13.80 34.29
C LYS A 186 6.52 -15.08 33.46
N LYS A 187 5.26 -15.49 33.24
CA LYS A 187 4.90 -16.70 32.48
C LYS A 187 4.92 -16.47 30.96
N ASP A 188 4.40 -15.34 30.51
CA ASP A 188 4.33 -14.93 29.10
C ASP A 188 4.75 -13.46 28.93
N PRO A 189 6.07 -13.19 28.89
CA PRO A 189 6.57 -11.83 28.69
C PRO A 189 6.18 -11.23 27.34
N GLN A 190 5.79 -12.05 26.36
CA GLN A 190 5.50 -11.62 24.99
C GLN A 190 4.09 -11.05 24.84
N ALA A 191 3.20 -11.33 25.80
CA ALA A 191 1.86 -10.76 25.85
C ALA A 191 1.85 -9.25 26.14
N PHE A 192 2.92 -8.71 26.75
CA PHE A 192 2.95 -7.33 27.22
C PHE A 192 4.00 -6.49 26.50
N LYS A 193 3.61 -5.28 26.07
CA LYS A 193 4.54 -4.28 25.56
C LYS A 193 5.06 -3.42 26.72
N VAL A 194 6.20 -3.82 27.28
CA VAL A 194 6.85 -3.12 28.40
C VAL A 194 8.08 -2.31 28.00
N ARG A 195 8.61 -2.53 26.80
CA ARG A 195 9.86 -1.89 26.35
C ARG A 195 9.60 -1.05 25.12
N TYR A 196 10.38 0.01 25.00
CA TYR A 196 10.42 0.87 23.84
C TYR A 196 10.83 0.08 22.59
N ILE A 197 10.03 0.20 21.53
CA ILE A 197 10.19 -0.50 20.25
C ILE A 197 10.07 0.50 19.10
N PHE A 198 11.11 0.55 18.27
CA PHE A 198 11.12 1.29 17.02
C PHE A 198 11.05 0.35 15.81
N ARG A 199 10.47 0.81 14.70
CA ARG A 199 10.33 0.03 13.46
C ARG A 199 10.87 0.81 12.27
N GLU A 200 11.92 0.29 11.66
CA GLU A 200 12.51 0.87 10.44
C GLU A 200 11.93 0.17 9.23
N PHE A 201 11.25 0.90 8.35
CA PHE A 201 10.66 0.34 7.13
C PHE A 201 11.71 0.23 6.03
N ASN A 202 11.66 -0.87 5.26
CA ASN A 202 12.71 -1.22 4.29
C ASN A 202 12.24 -1.20 2.82
N PHE A 203 11.11 -0.56 2.53
CA PHE A 203 10.60 -0.38 1.17
C PHE A 203 10.89 1.04 0.65
N ASP A 204 11.19 1.11 -0.64
CA ASP A 204 11.40 2.36 -1.37
C ASP A 204 10.04 2.95 -1.75
N PHE A 205 9.51 3.83 -0.91
CA PHE A 205 8.30 4.62 -1.16
C PHE A 205 8.59 6.05 -0.72
N LYS A 206 8.23 7.02 -1.56
CA LYS A 206 8.32 8.44 -1.24
C LYS A 206 6.92 9.02 -1.10
N PRO A 207 6.50 9.43 0.12
CA PRO A 207 5.21 10.07 0.34
C PRO A 207 5.00 11.26 -0.59
N LEU A 208 3.77 11.46 -1.04
CA LEU A 208 3.32 12.58 -1.87
C LEU A 208 4.02 12.70 -3.23
N SER A 209 4.58 11.60 -3.75
CA SER A 209 5.14 11.56 -5.10
C SER A 209 4.03 11.53 -6.15
N LYS A 210 4.05 12.49 -7.08
CA LYS A 210 3.13 12.53 -8.22
C LYS A 210 3.70 11.64 -9.32
N GLU A 211 3.24 10.39 -9.41
CA GLU A 211 3.59 9.51 -10.53
C GLU A 211 2.75 9.84 -11.78
N THR A 212 3.39 9.74 -12.96
CA THR A 212 2.79 9.98 -14.28
C THR A 212 1.83 8.85 -14.66
N PRO A 213 0.65 9.13 -15.27
CA PRO A 213 -0.28 8.10 -15.69
C PRO A 213 0.26 7.24 -16.85
N GLU A 214 -0.04 5.93 -16.82
CA GLU A 214 0.20 5.00 -17.93
C GLU A 214 -0.69 5.36 -19.15
N LYS A 215 -0.13 5.23 -20.36
CA LYS A 215 -0.85 5.56 -21.61
C LYS A 215 -1.93 4.51 -21.94
N PRO A 216 -3.10 4.93 -22.45
CA PRO A 216 -4.16 3.99 -22.82
C PRO A 216 -3.82 3.15 -24.06
N LYS A 217 -4.26 1.89 -24.05
CA LYS A 217 -4.11 0.96 -25.18
C LYS A 217 -5.02 1.33 -26.37
N VAL A 218 -6.16 1.95 -26.11
CA VAL A 218 -7.10 2.42 -27.15
C VAL A 218 -7.20 3.92 -27.06
N ASP A 219 -7.04 4.56 -28.21
CA ASP A 219 -7.25 5.98 -28.40
C ASP A 219 -8.75 6.26 -28.51
N LEU A 220 -9.32 7.00 -27.54
CA LEU A 220 -10.74 7.33 -27.54
C LEU A 220 -11.16 8.17 -28.75
N SER A 221 -10.24 8.87 -29.42
CA SER A 221 -10.53 9.59 -30.66
C SER A 221 -10.82 8.66 -31.85
N ARG A 222 -10.55 7.35 -31.70
CA ARG A 222 -10.69 6.33 -32.76
C ARG A 222 -11.73 5.27 -32.43
N ILE A 223 -12.62 5.49 -31.46
CA ILE A 223 -13.68 4.53 -31.16
C ILE A 223 -14.71 4.50 -32.28
N TYR A 224 -15.23 3.30 -32.58
CA TYR A 224 -16.20 3.08 -33.65
C TYR A 224 -17.63 3.50 -33.30
N VAL A 225 -17.87 3.98 -32.08
CA VAL A 225 -19.21 4.31 -31.57
C VAL A 225 -19.33 5.81 -31.29
N SER A 226 -20.53 6.34 -31.43
CA SER A 226 -20.79 7.74 -31.09
C SER A 226 -20.53 8.02 -29.60
N PRO A 227 -20.18 9.26 -29.21
CA PRO A 227 -20.02 9.63 -27.81
C PRO A 227 -21.27 9.32 -26.95
N HIS A 228 -22.46 9.50 -27.53
CA HIS A 228 -23.73 9.16 -26.87
C HIS A 228 -23.85 7.65 -26.61
N THR A 229 -23.51 6.81 -27.59
CA THR A 229 -23.49 5.34 -27.43
C THR A 229 -22.50 4.91 -26.35
N LEU A 230 -21.32 5.55 -26.27
CA LEU A 230 -20.37 5.30 -25.18
C LEU A 230 -20.96 5.69 -23.82
N GLY A 231 -21.64 6.84 -23.74
CA GLY A 231 -22.35 7.29 -22.55
C GLY A 231 -23.43 6.31 -22.09
N LEU A 232 -24.19 5.72 -23.02
CA LEU A 232 -25.16 4.66 -22.72
C LEU A 232 -24.47 3.41 -22.15
N ILE A 233 -23.39 2.96 -22.78
CA ILE A 233 -22.61 1.80 -22.31
C ILE A 233 -22.11 2.01 -20.89
N LEU A 234 -21.54 3.18 -20.60
CA LEU A 234 -21.06 3.56 -19.25
C LEU A 234 -22.22 3.61 -18.26
N THR A 235 -23.34 4.19 -18.64
CA THR A 235 -24.54 4.27 -17.79
C THR A 235 -25.01 2.87 -17.38
N TYR A 236 -25.15 1.95 -18.33
CA TYR A 236 -25.59 0.59 -18.04
C TYR A 236 -24.56 -0.24 -17.26
N HIS A 237 -23.29 -0.16 -17.66
CA HIS A 237 -22.24 -0.98 -17.06
C HIS A 237 -21.83 -0.48 -15.67
N VAL A 238 -21.64 0.83 -15.51
CA VAL A 238 -21.10 1.45 -14.29
C VAL A 238 -22.22 1.86 -13.34
N ASN A 239 -23.17 2.70 -13.79
CA ASN A 239 -24.19 3.26 -12.90
C ASN A 239 -25.14 2.18 -12.39
N TYR A 240 -25.61 1.32 -13.30
CA TYR A 240 -26.53 0.22 -13.01
C TYR A 240 -25.84 -1.12 -12.74
N GLY A 241 -24.51 -1.18 -12.78
CA GLY A 241 -23.74 -2.35 -12.39
C GLY A 241 -24.01 -3.61 -13.24
N LEU A 242 -24.40 -3.46 -14.51
CA LEU A 242 -24.64 -4.62 -15.39
C LEU A 242 -23.32 -5.24 -15.86
N SER A 243 -23.29 -6.57 -16.02
CA SER A 243 -22.13 -7.24 -16.61
C SER A 243 -21.97 -6.85 -18.08
N ALA A 244 -20.74 -6.86 -18.61
CA ALA A 244 -20.50 -6.46 -20.01
C ALA A 244 -21.32 -7.26 -21.04
N ARG A 245 -21.66 -8.53 -20.74
CA ARG A 245 -22.54 -9.34 -21.59
C ARG A 245 -24.00 -8.88 -21.53
N LYS A 246 -24.51 -8.56 -20.34
CA LYS A 246 -25.86 -8.01 -20.18
C LYS A 246 -25.96 -6.62 -20.80
N THR A 247 -24.93 -5.79 -20.65
CA THR A 247 -24.85 -4.49 -21.32
C THR A 247 -24.86 -4.66 -22.83
N ALA A 248 -24.08 -5.58 -23.40
CA ALA A 248 -24.09 -5.86 -24.83
C ALA A 248 -25.47 -6.32 -25.34
N ALA A 249 -26.13 -7.22 -24.60
CA ALA A 249 -27.49 -7.66 -24.93
C ALA A 249 -28.48 -6.48 -24.90
N LEU A 250 -28.47 -5.68 -23.83
CA LEU A 250 -29.34 -4.51 -23.69
C LEU A 250 -29.10 -3.48 -24.80
N MET A 251 -27.84 -3.20 -25.14
CA MET A 251 -27.50 -2.31 -26.26
C MET A 251 -28.09 -2.78 -27.58
N TYR A 252 -28.21 -4.09 -27.80
CA TYR A 252 -28.86 -4.63 -28.98
C TYR A 252 -30.39 -4.62 -28.85
N ASP A 253 -30.93 -5.17 -27.76
CA ASP A 253 -32.37 -5.36 -27.60
C ASP A 253 -33.13 -4.02 -27.56
N VAL A 254 -32.57 -3.01 -26.88
CA VAL A 254 -33.20 -1.70 -26.67
C VAL A 254 -32.79 -0.68 -27.72
N HIS A 255 -31.50 -0.63 -28.06
CA HIS A 255 -30.93 0.42 -28.92
C HIS A 255 -30.58 -0.06 -30.33
N GLN A 256 -30.74 -1.35 -30.63
CA GLN A 256 -30.35 -1.98 -31.90
C GLN A 256 -28.88 -1.76 -32.28
N VAL A 257 -28.01 -1.54 -31.27
CA VAL A 257 -26.57 -1.36 -31.44
C VAL A 257 -25.86 -2.67 -31.14
N LYS A 258 -25.37 -3.32 -32.19
CA LYS A 258 -24.58 -4.56 -32.06
C LYS A 258 -23.16 -4.25 -31.59
N ILE A 259 -22.86 -4.57 -30.33
CA ILE A 259 -21.52 -4.42 -29.74
C ILE A 259 -21.12 -5.66 -28.96
N SER A 260 -19.84 -6.05 -29.04
CA SER A 260 -19.35 -7.19 -28.28
C SER A 260 -19.07 -6.80 -26.82
N HIS A 261 -19.23 -7.75 -25.89
CA HIS A 261 -18.86 -7.56 -24.49
C HIS A 261 -17.37 -7.21 -24.31
N GLN A 262 -16.49 -7.72 -25.18
CA GLN A 262 -15.06 -7.40 -25.15
C GLN A 262 -14.81 -5.95 -25.55
N THR A 263 -15.55 -5.44 -26.54
CA THR A 263 -15.49 -4.02 -26.95
C THR A 263 -15.90 -3.12 -25.79
N ILE A 264 -16.96 -3.48 -25.05
CA ILE A 264 -17.38 -2.75 -23.84
C ILE A 264 -16.25 -2.70 -22.82
N LEU A 265 -15.62 -3.83 -22.49
CA LEU A 265 -14.50 -3.86 -21.54
C LEU A 265 -13.31 -3.00 -22.00
N ASN A 266 -13.00 -3.01 -23.30
CA ASN A 266 -11.94 -2.17 -23.86
C ASN A 266 -12.28 -0.67 -23.70
N TYR A 267 -13.53 -0.29 -23.93
CA TYR A 267 -14.00 1.09 -23.69
C TYR A 267 -13.88 1.46 -22.21
N MET A 268 -14.29 0.58 -21.30
CA MET A 268 -14.18 0.85 -19.86
C MET A 268 -12.73 1.10 -19.43
N ASN A 269 -11.79 0.27 -19.87
CA ASN A 269 -10.38 0.46 -19.54
C ASN A 269 -9.84 1.80 -20.08
N SER A 270 -10.25 2.18 -21.29
CA SER A 270 -9.78 3.41 -21.93
C SER A 270 -10.32 4.65 -21.25
N VAL A 271 -11.62 4.65 -20.93
CA VAL A 271 -12.27 5.72 -20.17
C VAL A 271 -11.67 5.81 -18.76
N ALA A 272 -11.40 4.67 -18.10
CA ALA A 272 -10.79 4.66 -16.78
C ALA A 272 -9.40 5.32 -16.78
N LEU A 273 -8.55 5.01 -17.76
CA LEU A 273 -7.22 5.60 -17.86
C LEU A 273 -7.26 7.11 -18.11
N ILE A 274 -8.26 7.60 -18.84
CA ILE A 274 -8.44 9.04 -19.09
C ILE A 274 -9.03 9.76 -17.88
N THR A 275 -10.02 9.16 -17.23
CA THR A 275 -10.71 9.77 -16.08
C THR A 275 -9.91 9.67 -14.79
N LYS A 276 -9.03 8.67 -14.64
CA LYS A 276 -8.27 8.46 -13.41
C LYS A 276 -7.44 9.69 -12.99
N PRO A 277 -6.64 10.32 -13.86
CA PRO A 277 -5.85 11.49 -13.46
C PRO A 277 -6.72 12.67 -13.05
N PHE A 278 -7.86 12.87 -13.74
CA PHE A 278 -8.84 13.88 -13.36
C PHE A 278 -9.44 13.59 -11.98
N VAL A 279 -9.90 12.36 -11.74
CA VAL A 279 -10.47 11.92 -10.44
C VAL A 279 -9.43 12.04 -9.32
N ASP A 280 -8.19 11.64 -9.54
CA ASP A 280 -7.16 11.60 -8.50
C ASP A 280 -6.64 13.00 -8.13
N ASN A 281 -6.62 13.94 -9.07
CA ASN A 281 -6.05 15.27 -8.90
C ASN A 281 -7.11 16.40 -8.86
N TYR A 282 -8.40 16.06 -8.88
CA TYR A 282 -9.46 17.06 -8.77
C TYR A 282 -9.30 17.87 -7.47
N PRO A 283 -9.48 19.21 -7.49
CA PRO A 283 -9.33 20.06 -6.31
C PRO A 283 -10.55 19.94 -5.38
N TYR A 284 -10.70 18.79 -4.72
CA TYR A 284 -11.82 18.50 -3.84
C TYR A 284 -11.89 19.48 -2.66
N GLN A 285 -13.13 19.91 -2.35
CA GLN A 285 -13.42 20.63 -1.11
C GLN A 285 -13.72 19.62 -0.01
N LEU A 286 -12.68 19.21 0.69
CA LEU A 286 -12.74 18.18 1.72
C LEU A 286 -13.12 18.75 3.09
N SER A 287 -13.76 17.91 3.90
CA SER A 287 -13.83 18.11 5.35
C SER A 287 -12.53 17.59 6.00
N ASN A 288 -12.54 17.38 7.32
CA ASN A 288 -11.46 16.73 8.07
C ASN A 288 -11.91 15.40 8.70
N SER A 289 -13.06 14.86 8.30
CA SER A 289 -13.62 13.62 8.86
C SER A 289 -13.49 12.47 7.86
N PHE A 290 -12.38 11.75 7.94
CA PHE A 290 -12.07 10.65 7.03
C PHE A 290 -12.24 9.29 7.69
N CYS A 291 -12.87 8.36 6.98
CA CYS A 291 -12.97 6.97 7.40
C CYS A 291 -12.37 6.04 6.35
N GLY A 292 -11.76 4.95 6.79
CA GLY A 292 -11.12 3.95 5.94
C GLY A 292 -11.54 2.53 6.29
N ASP A 293 -11.72 1.69 5.28
CA ASP A 293 -12.08 0.28 5.42
C ASP A 293 -11.54 -0.51 4.23
N GLU A 294 -11.26 -1.80 4.43
CA GLU A 294 -10.81 -2.69 3.38
C GLU A 294 -11.91 -3.67 2.97
N THR A 295 -12.05 -3.90 1.67
CA THR A 295 -12.95 -4.93 1.17
C THR A 295 -12.26 -5.85 0.18
N TYR A 296 -12.75 -7.08 0.05
CA TYR A 296 -12.15 -8.08 -0.82
C TYR A 296 -12.70 -8.04 -2.26
N ILE A 297 -11.88 -8.25 -3.26
CA ILE A 297 -12.32 -8.49 -4.65
C ILE A 297 -11.56 -9.68 -5.23
N ARG A 298 -12.09 -10.33 -6.26
CA ARG A 298 -11.41 -11.43 -6.96
C ARG A 298 -10.70 -10.91 -8.19
N VAL A 299 -9.41 -11.17 -8.29
CA VAL A 299 -8.58 -10.86 -9.46
C VAL A 299 -7.80 -12.11 -9.83
N LYS A 300 -7.88 -12.53 -11.10
CA LYS A 300 -7.27 -13.78 -11.62
C LYS A 300 -7.59 -14.99 -10.73
N GLY A 301 -8.82 -15.06 -10.25
CA GLY A 301 -9.32 -16.14 -9.39
C GLY A 301 -8.90 -16.05 -7.92
N ARG A 302 -8.00 -15.14 -7.53
CA ARG A 302 -7.48 -14.96 -6.15
C ARG A 302 -8.10 -13.77 -5.46
N TRP A 303 -8.18 -13.80 -4.13
CA TRP A 303 -8.61 -12.65 -3.33
C TRP A 303 -7.55 -11.55 -3.36
N HIS A 304 -7.99 -10.32 -3.56
CA HIS A 304 -7.25 -9.07 -3.46
C HIS A 304 -8.02 -8.13 -2.53
N TYR A 305 -7.35 -7.12 -2.01
CA TYR A 305 -7.88 -6.13 -1.09
C TYR A 305 -8.00 -4.78 -1.79
N LEU A 306 -9.18 -4.17 -1.68
CA LEU A 306 -9.48 -2.81 -2.10
C LEU A 306 -9.60 -1.96 -0.84
N PHE A 307 -8.74 -0.97 -0.71
CA PHE A 307 -8.73 -0.05 0.43
C PHE A 307 -9.52 1.19 0.05
N PHE A 308 -10.64 1.46 0.73
CA PHE A 308 -11.36 2.72 0.55
C PHE A 308 -11.01 3.69 1.67
N PHE A 309 -10.70 4.93 1.30
CA PHE A 309 -10.83 6.08 2.20
C PHE A 309 -11.90 7.04 1.68
N PHE A 310 -12.65 7.61 2.60
CA PHE A 310 -13.89 8.30 2.33
C PHE A 310 -14.07 9.51 3.22
N ASP A 311 -14.46 10.64 2.65
CA ASP A 311 -14.95 11.81 3.38
C ASP A 311 -16.38 11.55 3.85
N ALA A 312 -16.55 11.38 5.16
CA ALA A 312 -17.82 11.02 5.73
C ALA A 312 -18.86 12.16 5.69
N VAL A 313 -18.43 13.42 5.63
CA VAL A 313 -19.32 14.58 5.59
C VAL A 313 -19.73 14.87 4.16
N LYS A 314 -18.75 15.04 3.26
CA LYS A 314 -18.97 15.39 1.85
C LYS A 314 -19.37 14.20 0.98
N LYS A 315 -19.25 12.99 1.50
CA LYS A 315 -19.51 11.73 0.80
C LYS A 315 -18.62 11.52 -0.43
N ILE A 316 -17.34 11.87 -0.33
CA ILE A 316 -16.39 11.77 -1.45
C ILE A 316 -15.47 10.57 -1.21
N ILE A 317 -15.31 9.71 -2.21
CA ILE A 317 -14.27 8.66 -2.17
C ILE A 317 -12.93 9.29 -2.52
N LEU A 318 -11.95 9.14 -1.62
CA LEU A 318 -10.64 9.78 -1.68
C LEU A 318 -9.53 8.84 -2.13
N SER A 319 -9.63 7.56 -1.77
CA SER A 319 -8.61 6.56 -2.04
C SER A 319 -9.25 5.22 -2.32
N TYR A 320 -8.66 4.48 -3.26
CA TYR A 320 -9.21 3.21 -3.76
C TYR A 320 -8.15 2.25 -4.35
N PRO A 321 -6.92 2.11 -3.79
CA PRO A 321 -5.93 1.20 -4.37
C PRO A 321 -6.35 -0.27 -4.19
N VAL A 322 -6.10 -1.05 -5.24
CA VAL A 322 -6.25 -2.51 -5.24
C VAL A 322 -4.88 -3.15 -5.02
N SER A 323 -4.77 -4.02 -4.03
CA SER A 323 -3.55 -4.74 -3.67
C SER A 323 -3.78 -6.25 -3.57
N PRO A 324 -2.83 -7.09 -4.00
CA PRO A 324 -2.89 -8.54 -3.73
C PRO A 324 -2.75 -8.88 -2.25
N ASN A 325 -2.18 -7.97 -1.44
CA ASN A 325 -1.88 -8.21 -0.02
C ASN A 325 -2.62 -7.22 0.89
N ARG A 326 -2.94 -7.66 2.10
CA ARG A 326 -3.40 -6.78 3.20
C ARG A 326 -2.21 -6.44 4.10
N ASP A 327 -1.30 -5.61 3.59
CA ASP A 327 -0.04 -5.27 4.24
C ASP A 327 0.09 -3.75 4.53
N THR A 328 1.14 -3.39 5.26
CA THR A 328 1.42 -2.00 5.67
C THR A 328 1.63 -1.10 4.47
N LEU A 329 2.35 -1.57 3.44
CA LEU A 329 2.60 -0.81 2.23
C LEU A 329 1.29 -0.44 1.51
N SER A 330 0.33 -1.37 1.48
CA SER A 330 -0.98 -1.12 0.89
C SER A 330 -1.76 -0.04 1.67
N ALA A 331 -1.70 -0.06 3.00
CA ALA A 331 -2.29 0.99 3.84
C ALA A 331 -1.60 2.35 3.64
N ILE A 332 -0.27 2.37 3.52
CA ILE A 332 0.52 3.58 3.23
C ILE A 332 0.10 4.18 1.89
N LYS A 333 0.03 3.37 0.82
CA LYS A 333 -0.43 3.83 -0.50
C LYS A 333 -1.86 4.39 -0.46
N ALA A 334 -2.73 3.75 0.31
CA ALA A 334 -4.10 4.21 0.46
C ALA A 334 -4.19 5.55 1.18
N LEU A 335 -3.45 5.76 2.27
CA LEU A 335 -3.37 7.04 2.98
C LEU A 335 -2.68 8.12 2.12
N ASP A 336 -1.62 7.76 1.40
CA ASP A 336 -0.88 8.69 0.52
C ASP A 336 -1.79 9.29 -0.55
N GLN A 337 -2.66 8.48 -1.17
CA GLN A 337 -3.68 8.96 -2.12
C GLN A 337 -4.67 9.96 -1.50
N VAL A 338 -4.91 9.90 -0.18
CA VAL A 338 -5.71 10.91 0.53
C VAL A 338 -4.92 12.18 0.72
N PHE A 339 -3.68 12.08 1.21
CA PHE A 339 -2.83 13.25 1.46
C PHE A 339 -2.52 14.03 0.17
N GLN A 340 -2.35 13.34 -0.96
CA GLN A 340 -2.18 13.98 -2.27
C GLN A 340 -3.36 14.87 -2.69
N LYS A 341 -4.56 14.64 -2.15
CA LYS A 341 -5.77 15.43 -2.41
C LYS A 341 -5.94 16.61 -1.46
N LEU A 342 -5.15 16.68 -0.38
CA LEU A 342 -5.16 17.80 0.56
C LEU A 342 -4.19 18.88 0.08
N LYS A 343 -4.65 20.13 0.02
CA LYS A 343 -3.78 21.28 -0.28
C LYS A 343 -2.76 21.52 0.83
N VAL A 344 -3.23 21.40 2.08
CA VAL A 344 -2.45 21.51 3.31
C VAL A 344 -2.97 20.41 4.23
N ILE A 345 -2.06 19.68 4.88
CA ILE A 345 -2.41 18.65 5.85
C ILE A 345 -2.78 19.36 7.18
N PRO A 346 -4.03 19.25 7.66
CA PRO A 346 -4.43 19.85 8.93
C PRO A 346 -3.67 19.23 10.12
N GLU A 347 -3.38 20.03 11.15
CA GLU A 347 -2.72 19.53 12.37
C GLU A 347 -3.59 18.57 13.17
N ASP A 348 -4.91 18.75 13.14
CA ASP A 348 -5.93 17.95 13.81
C ASP A 348 -6.54 16.85 12.91
N LEU A 349 -5.81 16.46 11.86
CA LEU A 349 -6.32 15.51 10.88
C LEU A 349 -6.56 14.13 11.52
N MET A 350 -7.77 13.61 11.34
CA MET A 350 -8.22 12.36 11.94
C MET A 350 -8.70 11.34 10.91
N PHE A 351 -8.28 10.08 11.09
CA PHE A 351 -8.79 8.94 10.36
C PHE A 351 -9.47 7.93 11.29
N VAL A 352 -10.65 7.46 10.88
CA VAL A 352 -11.38 6.37 11.56
C VAL A 352 -11.28 5.10 10.73
N VAL A 353 -10.65 4.06 11.28
CA VAL A 353 -10.36 2.81 10.56
C VAL A 353 -10.69 1.57 11.40
N ASP A 354 -10.70 0.40 10.76
CA ASP A 354 -10.82 -0.88 11.45
C ASP A 354 -9.61 -1.13 12.39
N GLY A 355 -9.76 -2.06 13.33
CA GLY A 355 -8.74 -2.42 14.33
C GLY A 355 -7.46 -3.08 13.77
N ASN A 356 -7.27 -3.09 12.44
CA ASN A 356 -6.13 -3.70 11.79
C ASN A 356 -4.81 -2.94 12.10
N PRO A 357 -3.78 -3.60 12.66
CA PRO A 357 -2.52 -2.95 13.02
C PRO A 357 -1.76 -2.28 11.86
N ILE A 358 -2.06 -2.62 10.60
CA ILE A 358 -1.39 -2.02 9.44
C ILE A 358 -1.57 -0.49 9.38
N TYR A 359 -2.69 0.04 9.87
CA TYR A 359 -2.95 1.47 9.87
C TYR A 359 -2.08 2.21 10.88
N ILE A 360 -1.86 1.63 12.06
CA ILE A 360 -0.95 2.18 13.07
C ILE A 360 0.51 2.12 12.57
N LEU A 361 0.86 1.05 11.84
CA LEU A 361 2.16 0.97 11.18
C LEU A 361 2.32 2.04 10.09
N ALA A 362 1.28 2.30 9.32
CA ALA A 362 1.28 3.37 8.33
C ALA A 362 1.42 4.76 8.99
N GLN A 363 0.71 5.02 10.10
CA GLN A 363 0.88 6.24 10.91
C GLN A 363 2.34 6.44 11.34
N HIS A 364 2.97 5.38 11.84
CA HIS A 364 4.39 5.40 12.23
C HIS A 364 5.31 5.73 11.04
N TYR A 365 5.01 5.19 9.86
CA TYR A 365 5.77 5.46 8.64
C TYR A 365 5.68 6.94 8.22
N PHE A 366 4.48 7.53 8.24
CA PHE A 366 4.30 8.95 7.92
C PHE A 366 4.93 9.89 8.96
N ALA A 367 4.88 9.52 10.26
CA ALA A 367 5.55 10.26 11.31
C ALA A 367 7.08 10.31 11.10
N GLN A 368 7.69 9.25 10.53
CA GLN A 368 9.11 9.26 10.14
C GLN A 368 9.43 10.27 9.04
N HIS A 369 8.42 10.67 8.25
CA HIS A 369 8.52 11.63 7.16
C HIS A 369 7.98 13.02 7.54
N GLY A 370 7.73 13.27 8.84
CA GLY A 370 7.22 14.56 9.34
C GLY A 370 5.74 14.82 9.04
N ILE A 371 4.97 13.79 8.66
CA ILE A 371 3.53 13.89 8.44
C ILE A 371 2.83 13.29 9.66
N HIS A 372 2.10 14.13 10.40
CA HIS A 372 1.43 13.77 11.64
C HIS A 372 -0.10 13.81 11.45
N PHE A 373 -0.78 12.82 12.01
CA PHE A 373 -2.24 12.68 12.01
C PHE A 373 -2.65 11.62 13.02
N ASP A 374 -3.93 11.61 13.41
CA ASP A 374 -4.48 10.68 14.38
C ASP A 374 -5.28 9.54 13.73
N ILE A 375 -5.18 8.35 14.33
CA ILE A 375 -5.96 7.17 13.95
C ILE A 375 -6.82 6.69 15.11
N HIS A 376 -8.13 6.75 14.93
CA HIS A 376 -9.11 6.15 15.82
C HIS A 376 -9.54 4.79 15.28
N LYS A 377 -9.43 3.75 16.11
CA LYS A 377 -9.80 2.37 15.76
C LYS A 377 -11.17 2.06 16.32
N VAL A 378 -12.09 1.58 15.48
CA VAL A 378 -13.41 1.11 15.91
C VAL A 378 -13.42 -0.41 15.92
N ILE A 379 -13.21 -1.01 17.11
CA ILE A 379 -13.04 -2.46 17.28
C ILE A 379 -14.38 -3.10 17.64
N GLY A 380 -14.79 -4.12 16.89
CA GLY A 380 -15.93 -4.97 17.25
C GLY A 380 -17.32 -4.45 16.85
N LEU A 381 -18.35 -5.21 17.26
CA LEU A 381 -19.78 -4.88 17.11
C LEU A 381 -20.38 -4.28 18.39
N THR A 382 -19.76 -4.49 19.56
CA THR A 382 -20.21 -4.00 20.87
C THR A 382 -19.58 -2.64 21.20
N ASN A 383 -20.33 -1.76 21.86
CA ASN A 383 -19.87 -0.45 22.32
C ASN A 383 -19.08 -0.63 23.63
N ASP A 384 -17.94 -1.30 23.57
CA ASP A 384 -17.16 -1.62 24.78
C ASP A 384 -16.31 -0.42 25.27
N ASP A 385 -16.20 0.65 24.47
CA ASP A 385 -15.45 1.86 24.80
C ASP A 385 -16.13 3.17 24.32
N PRO A 386 -15.94 4.30 25.04
CA PRO A 386 -16.56 5.59 24.69
C PRO A 386 -16.20 6.08 23.29
N VAL A 387 -14.95 5.84 22.86
CA VAL A 387 -14.42 6.22 21.55
C VAL A 387 -15.14 5.47 20.43
N SER A 388 -15.30 4.15 20.54
CA SER A 388 -16.07 3.37 19.57
C SER A 388 -17.53 3.82 19.46
N THR A 389 -18.12 4.38 20.52
CA THR A 389 -19.50 4.89 20.49
C THR A 389 -19.61 6.18 19.67
N GLU A 390 -18.67 7.11 19.86
CA GLU A 390 -18.63 8.39 19.16
C GLU A 390 -18.40 8.22 17.65
N TYR A 391 -17.45 7.36 17.26
CA TYR A 391 -17.04 7.19 15.86
C TYR A 391 -17.83 6.11 15.10
N ARG A 392 -18.80 5.45 15.74
CA ARG A 392 -19.64 4.41 15.12
C ARG A 392 -20.42 4.86 13.88
N PRO A 393 -21.01 6.07 13.84
CA PRO A 393 -21.72 6.55 12.65
C PRO A 393 -20.83 6.57 11.39
N LEU A 394 -19.54 6.88 11.54
CA LEU A 394 -18.57 6.88 10.45
C LEU A 394 -18.32 5.48 9.89
N LYS A 395 -18.22 4.48 10.78
CA LYS A 395 -18.13 3.07 10.39
C LYS A 395 -19.35 2.61 9.57
N GLN A 396 -20.55 2.99 9.99
CA GLN A 396 -21.77 2.65 9.26
C GLN A 396 -21.83 3.31 7.87
N ILE A 397 -21.28 4.52 7.73
CA ILE A 397 -21.20 5.23 6.45
C ILE A 397 -20.29 4.47 5.48
N ILE A 398 -19.10 4.05 5.92
CA ILE A 398 -18.17 3.30 5.04
C ILE A 398 -18.67 1.88 4.74
N GLU A 399 -19.33 1.21 5.69
CA GLU A 399 -20.00 -0.07 5.42
C GLU A 399 -21.09 0.05 4.34
N ARG A 400 -21.81 1.18 4.30
CA ARG A 400 -22.81 1.48 3.26
C ARG A 400 -22.15 1.71 1.90
N LEU A 401 -21.02 2.41 1.86
CA LEU A 401 -20.19 2.55 0.65
C LEU A 401 -19.77 1.16 0.14
N ASN A 402 -19.20 0.34 1.01
CA ASN A 402 -18.77 -1.02 0.69
C ASN A 402 -19.92 -1.88 0.17
N ARG A 403 -21.11 -1.80 0.78
CA ARG A 403 -22.31 -2.50 0.29
C ARG A 403 -22.72 -2.04 -1.11
N SER A 404 -22.66 -0.73 -1.37
CA SER A 404 -22.99 -0.16 -2.67
C SER A 404 -22.01 -0.64 -3.75
N PHE A 405 -20.71 -0.58 -3.46
CA PHE A 405 -19.68 -1.12 -4.34
C PHE A 405 -19.87 -2.61 -4.60
N LYS A 406 -20.15 -3.40 -3.55
CA LYS A 406 -20.38 -4.85 -3.66
C LYS A 406 -21.59 -5.20 -4.51
N GLY A 407 -22.64 -4.38 -4.49
CA GLY A 407 -23.79 -4.51 -5.38
C GLY A 407 -23.35 -4.55 -6.85
N ASN A 408 -22.57 -3.54 -7.27
CA ASN A 408 -22.07 -3.46 -8.65
C ASN A 408 -21.01 -4.53 -8.95
N TYR A 409 -20.11 -4.81 -7.99
CA TYR A 409 -19.05 -5.79 -8.15
C TYR A 409 -19.58 -7.22 -8.34
N ARG A 410 -20.67 -7.63 -7.68
CA ARG A 410 -21.20 -9.00 -7.77
C ARG A 410 -21.48 -9.45 -9.21
N ALA A 411 -21.96 -8.54 -10.07
CA ALA A 411 -22.25 -8.84 -11.48
C ALA A 411 -21.00 -9.15 -12.31
N THR A 412 -19.81 -8.74 -11.85
CA THR A 412 -18.55 -8.99 -12.55
C THR A 412 -18.08 -10.44 -12.42
N THR A 413 -18.49 -11.15 -11.37
CA THR A 413 -17.97 -12.48 -10.98
C THR A 413 -16.45 -12.53 -10.74
N GLY A 414 -15.80 -11.38 -10.57
CA GLY A 414 -14.35 -11.22 -10.45
C GLY A 414 -13.70 -10.77 -11.76
N PHE A 415 -12.43 -10.35 -11.67
CA PHE A 415 -11.69 -9.76 -12.78
C PHE A 415 -10.66 -10.74 -13.35
N GLY A 416 -10.54 -10.78 -14.68
CA GLY A 416 -9.51 -11.56 -15.38
C GLY A 416 -8.12 -10.93 -15.37
N SER A 417 -8.01 -9.64 -15.01
CA SER A 417 -6.73 -8.92 -14.94
C SER A 417 -6.75 -7.86 -13.83
N GLN A 418 -5.56 -7.39 -13.43
CA GLN A 418 -5.41 -6.35 -12.41
C GLN A 418 -5.83 -4.99 -12.98
N GLU A 419 -5.52 -4.73 -14.24
CA GLU A 419 -5.90 -3.51 -14.96
C GLU A 419 -7.42 -3.39 -15.05
N GLY A 420 -8.12 -4.51 -15.26
CA GLY A 420 -9.58 -4.54 -15.28
C GLY A 420 -10.20 -4.25 -13.92
N SER A 421 -9.57 -4.69 -12.81
CA SER A 421 -10.05 -4.38 -11.46
C SER A 421 -9.86 -2.90 -11.14
N VAL A 422 -8.69 -2.34 -11.46
CA VAL A 422 -8.38 -0.90 -11.30
C VAL A 422 -9.32 -0.05 -12.15
N SER A 423 -9.58 -0.45 -13.40
CA SER A 423 -10.46 0.28 -14.31
C SER A 423 -11.89 0.32 -13.79
N PHE A 424 -12.41 -0.83 -13.35
CA PHE A 424 -13.76 -0.91 -12.77
C PHE A 424 -13.91 -0.03 -11.52
N VAL A 425 -12.94 -0.10 -10.59
CA VAL A 425 -12.98 0.70 -9.36
C VAL A 425 -12.86 2.19 -9.68
N THR A 426 -11.98 2.58 -10.61
CA THR A 426 -11.84 3.97 -11.05
C THR A 426 -13.15 4.53 -11.59
N LEU A 427 -13.81 3.80 -12.51
CA LEU A 427 -15.09 4.25 -13.06
C LEU A 427 -16.20 4.29 -12.03
N PHE A 428 -16.22 3.33 -11.09
CA PHE A 428 -17.14 3.37 -9.97
C PHE A 428 -16.93 4.62 -9.11
N VAL A 429 -15.68 5.01 -8.83
CA VAL A 429 -15.37 6.22 -8.07
C VAL A 429 -15.72 7.49 -8.84
N ALA A 430 -15.43 7.55 -10.15
CA ALA A 430 -15.82 8.66 -11.00
C ALA A 430 -17.36 8.83 -11.00
N TYR A 431 -18.09 7.75 -11.19
CA TYR A 431 -19.55 7.73 -11.08
C TYR A 431 -20.02 8.21 -9.70
N PHE A 432 -19.45 7.64 -8.63
CA PHE A 432 -19.87 7.93 -7.27
C PHE A 432 -19.65 9.41 -6.90
N ASN A 433 -18.48 9.96 -7.21
CA ASN A 433 -18.11 11.32 -6.80
C ASN A 433 -18.80 12.40 -7.64
N PHE A 434 -18.96 12.19 -8.97
CA PHE A 434 -19.36 13.27 -9.88
C PHE A 434 -20.77 13.10 -10.48
N LEU A 435 -21.33 11.89 -10.51
CA LEU A 435 -22.55 11.59 -11.28
C LEU A 435 -23.69 11.00 -10.46
N ARG A 436 -23.39 10.33 -9.34
CA ARG A 436 -24.38 9.66 -8.51
C ARG A 436 -25.00 10.64 -7.51
N PRO A 437 -26.33 10.84 -7.51
CA PRO A 437 -26.99 11.63 -6.47
C PRO A 437 -27.07 10.87 -5.13
N HIS A 438 -26.98 11.60 -4.03
CA HIS A 438 -27.06 11.05 -2.67
C HIS A 438 -28.20 11.70 -1.88
N THR A 439 -29.09 10.88 -1.31
CA THR A 439 -30.18 11.37 -0.46
C THR A 439 -29.67 12.17 0.74
N SER A 440 -28.51 11.80 1.31
CA SER A 440 -27.89 12.56 2.40
C SER A 440 -27.35 13.94 2.00
N LEU A 441 -27.28 14.22 0.70
CA LEU A 441 -26.86 15.49 0.12
C LEU A 441 -28.03 16.14 -0.64
N GLU A 442 -29.28 15.94 -0.19
CA GLU A 442 -30.48 16.50 -0.86
C GLU A 442 -30.60 16.07 -2.33
N ASN A 443 -30.20 14.83 -2.63
CA ASN A 443 -30.11 14.28 -3.99
C ASN A 443 -29.12 15.00 -4.92
N LYS A 444 -28.17 15.76 -4.38
CA LYS A 444 -27.01 16.28 -5.11
C LYS A 444 -25.90 15.23 -5.18
N VAL A 445 -24.99 15.44 -6.13
CA VAL A 445 -23.75 14.66 -6.24
C VAL A 445 -22.72 15.13 -5.19
N PRO A 446 -21.77 14.28 -4.75
CA PRO A 446 -20.74 14.68 -3.79
C PRO A 446 -19.88 15.85 -4.28
N VAL A 447 -19.59 15.89 -5.58
CA VAL A 447 -18.79 16.93 -6.21
C VAL A 447 -19.56 17.55 -7.36
N ILE A 448 -19.97 18.80 -7.16
CA ILE A 448 -20.77 19.55 -8.12
C ILE A 448 -19.83 20.20 -9.15
N ILE A 449 -20.05 19.86 -10.42
CA ILE A 449 -19.40 20.48 -11.57
C ILE A 449 -20.52 21.14 -12.41
N PRO A 450 -20.57 22.47 -12.53
CA PRO A 450 -21.67 23.17 -13.23
C PRO A 450 -21.90 22.70 -14.67
N GLU A 451 -20.84 22.32 -15.37
CA GLU A 451 -20.88 21.81 -16.74
C GLU A 451 -21.61 20.46 -16.83
N LEU A 452 -21.52 19.62 -15.79
CA LEU A 452 -22.23 18.33 -15.74
C LEU A 452 -23.70 18.51 -15.37
N GLU A 453 -24.05 19.47 -14.52
CA GLU A 453 -25.44 19.73 -14.14
C GLU A 453 -26.30 20.21 -15.31
N LYS A 454 -25.69 20.97 -16.23
CA LYS A 454 -26.33 21.46 -17.46
C LYS A 454 -26.67 20.34 -18.46
N MET A 455 -26.08 19.16 -18.31
CA MET A 455 -26.32 18.06 -19.23
C MET A 455 -27.68 17.37 -18.93
N PRO A 456 -28.52 17.14 -19.96
CA PRO A 456 -29.90 16.70 -19.81
C PRO A 456 -30.05 15.26 -19.33
N ASN A 457 -29.07 14.38 -19.59
CA ASN A 457 -29.16 12.95 -19.26
C ASN A 457 -27.80 12.34 -18.87
N MET A 458 -27.84 11.12 -18.33
CA MET A 458 -26.62 10.41 -17.87
C MET A 458 -25.59 10.13 -18.98
N PRO A 459 -25.99 9.67 -20.19
CA PRO A 459 -25.05 9.53 -21.29
C PRO A 459 -24.26 10.81 -21.59
N GLU A 460 -24.94 11.95 -21.68
CA GLU A 460 -24.30 13.24 -21.95
C GLU A 460 -23.41 13.71 -20.78
N ARG A 461 -23.81 13.43 -19.53
CA ARG A 461 -22.94 13.68 -18.36
C ARG A 461 -21.66 12.86 -18.42
N TRP A 462 -21.73 11.59 -18.83
CA TRP A 462 -20.53 10.77 -19.02
C TRP A 462 -19.64 11.33 -20.12
N THR A 463 -20.22 11.67 -21.28
CA THR A 463 -19.46 12.29 -22.37
C THR A 463 -18.78 13.58 -21.93
N LYS A 464 -19.49 14.44 -21.18
CA LYS A 464 -18.93 15.70 -20.68
C LYS A 464 -17.83 15.48 -19.63
N LEU A 465 -17.97 14.49 -18.76
CA LEU A 465 -16.92 14.13 -17.79
C LEU A 465 -15.65 13.63 -18.49
N ILE A 466 -15.79 12.87 -19.57
CA ILE A 466 -14.66 12.42 -20.40
C ILE A 466 -13.97 13.61 -21.05
N ASP A 467 -14.73 14.54 -21.64
CA ASP A 467 -14.20 15.77 -22.25
C ASP A 467 -13.39 16.61 -21.24
N LEU A 468 -13.94 16.85 -20.05
CA LEU A 468 -13.22 17.54 -18.96
C LEU A 468 -11.94 16.80 -18.56
N SER A 469 -11.98 15.47 -18.51
CA SER A 469 -10.80 14.65 -18.18
C SER A 469 -9.73 14.72 -19.26
N GLN A 470 -10.12 14.78 -20.54
CA GLN A 470 -9.18 14.95 -21.66
C GLN A 470 -8.54 16.33 -21.65
N GLN A 471 -9.31 17.38 -21.39
CA GLN A 471 -8.79 18.75 -21.25
C GLN A 471 -7.76 18.83 -20.12
N PHE A 472 -8.08 18.23 -18.96
CA PHE A 472 -7.17 18.15 -17.82
C PHE A 472 -5.84 17.46 -18.17
N LEU A 473 -5.87 16.39 -18.96
CA LEU A 473 -4.65 15.71 -19.41
C LEU A 473 -3.79 16.57 -20.32
N VAL A 474 -4.41 17.34 -21.22
CA VAL A 474 -3.70 18.27 -22.11
C VAL A 474 -3.03 19.37 -21.29
N GLU A 475 -3.74 19.94 -20.32
CA GLU A 475 -3.18 20.96 -19.41
C GLU A 475 -1.97 20.42 -18.63
N GLN A 476 -2.07 19.21 -18.08
CA GLN A 476 -0.96 18.56 -17.36
C GLN A 476 0.25 18.23 -18.24
N GLN A 477 0.06 17.99 -19.54
CA GLN A 477 1.18 17.75 -20.47
C GLN A 477 1.86 19.04 -20.92
N SER A 478 1.15 20.17 -20.84
CA SER A 478 1.66 21.50 -21.20
C SER A 478 2.32 22.25 -20.04
N ALA A 479 2.11 21.79 -18.80
CA ALA A 479 2.69 22.33 -17.56
C ALA A 479 3.96 21.56 -17.17
#